data_AF-A0A150LE14-F1
#
_entry.id   AF-A0A150LE14-F1
#
_cell.length_a   1.000
_cell.length_b   1.000
_cell.length_c   1.000
_cell.angle_alpha   90.00
_cell.angle_beta   90.00
_cell.angle_gamma   90.00
#
_symmetry.space_group_name_H-M   'P 1'
#
loop_
_entity.id
_entity.type
_entity.pdbx_description
1 polymer ?
#
loop_
_entity_poly.entity_id
_entity_poly.type
_entity_poly.pdbx_seq_one_letter_code
_entity_poly.pdbx_strand_id
1 'polypeptide(L)' 'MIREDEHLLFIKELGRLFEDFNHCECEEIRKDILKDIQLLSNVINPDHELSFRSIV' A
#
# COMPACT_ATOMS: atom_id res chain seq x y z
N MET A 1 -2.09 -7.90 -16.40
CA MET A 1 -2.16 -6.46 -16.69
C MET A 1 -3.50 -5.99 -16.15
N ILE A 2 -3.46 -5.08 -15.19
CA ILE A 2 -4.62 -4.56 -14.48
C ILE A 2 -5.29 -3.52 -15.37
N ARG A 3 -6.62 -3.43 -15.37
CA ARG A 3 -7.33 -2.41 -16.15
C ARG A 3 -7.16 -1.03 -15.51
N GLU A 4 -7.23 0.04 -16.28
CA GLU A 4 -7.00 1.41 -15.78
C GLU A 4 -7.97 1.81 -14.65
N ASP A 5 -9.22 1.33 -14.70
CA ASP A 5 -10.22 1.55 -13.65
C ASP A 5 -9.90 0.78 -12.35
N GLU A 6 -9.32 -0.41 -12.47
CA GLU A 6 -8.81 -1.18 -11.34
C GLU A 6 -7.56 -0.53 -10.73
N HIS A 7 -6.74 0.15 -11.54
CA HIS A 7 -5.55 0.88 -11.07
C HIS A 7 -5.93 2.03 -10.12
N LEU A 8 -6.93 2.82 -10.49
CA LEU A 8 -7.50 3.89 -9.64
C LEU A 8 -8.07 3.33 -8.33
N LEU A 9 -8.74 2.18 -8.37
CA LEU A 9 -9.25 1.52 -7.18
C LEU A 9 -8.11 1.13 -6.24
N PHE A 10 -7.03 0.54 -6.76
CA PHE A 10 -5.87 0.16 -5.97
C PHE A 10 -5.14 1.36 -5.38
N ILE A 11 -5.01 2.49 -6.10
CA ILE A 11 -4.43 3.72 -5.55
C ILE A 11 -5.26 4.24 -4.37
N LYS A 12 -6.60 4.25 -4.50
CA LYS A 12 -7.50 4.68 -3.43
C LYS A 12 -7.39 3.78 -2.20
N GLU A 13 -7.31 2.47 -2.43
CA GLU A 13 -7.13 1.47 -1.38
C GLU A 13 -5.80 1.67 -0.63
N LEU A 14 -4.73 1.93 -1.38
CA LEU A 14 -3.41 2.19 -0.82
C LEU A 14 -3.41 3.43 0.08
N GLY A 15 -4.10 4.50 -0.34
CA GLY A 15 -4.30 5.70 0.46
C GLY A 15 -5.00 5.40 1.80
N ARG A 16 -6.05 4.57 1.80
CA ARG A 16 -6.74 4.16 3.02
C ARG A 16 -5.82 3.35 3.95
N LEU A 17 -5.06 2.41 3.41
CA LEU A 17 -4.14 1.60 4.21
C LEU A 17 -3.01 2.42 4.84
N PHE A 18 -2.51 3.45 4.15
CA PHE A 18 -1.56 4.39 4.75
C PHE A 18 -2.17 5.16 5.92
N GLU A 19 -3.42 5.58 5.79
CA GLU A 19 -4.16 6.22 6.89
C GLU A 19 -4.33 5.26 8.07
N ASP A 20 -4.76 4.02 7.80
CA ASP A 20 -4.90 2.97 8.82
C ASP A 20 -3.56 2.67 9.51
N PHE A 21 -2.46 2.57 8.75
CA PHE A 21 -1.12 2.34 9.27
C PHE A 21 -0.67 3.46 10.24
N ASN A 22 -0.90 4.72 9.84
CA ASN A 22 -0.49 5.89 10.62
C ASN A 22 -1.28 6.06 11.92
N HIS A 23 -2.53 5.59 11.95
CA HIS A 23 -3.40 5.69 13.13
C HIS A 23 -3.47 4.39 13.95
N CYS A 24 -2.76 3.32 13.54
CA CYS A 24 -2.79 2.05 14.24
C CYS A 24 -1.80 2.01 15.42
N GLU A 25 -2.33 1.99 16.64
CA GLU A 25 -1.55 1.86 17.88
C GLU A 25 -1.07 0.41 18.13
N CYS A 26 -1.77 -0.59 17.58
CA CYS A 26 -1.41 -2.00 17.74
C CYS A 26 -0.30 -2.39 16.76
N GLU A 27 0.88 -2.74 17.27
CA GLU A 27 2.04 -3.05 16.42
C GLU A 27 1.86 -4.29 15.54
N GLU A 28 1.15 -5.31 16.01
CA GLU A 28 0.89 -6.53 15.22
C GLU A 28 0.01 -6.22 14.02
N ILE A 29 -1.08 -5.50 14.24
CA ILE A 29 -1.99 -5.05 13.18
C ILE A 29 -1.27 -4.10 12.22
N ARG A 30 -0.46 -3.18 12.74
CA ARG A 30 0.34 -2.25 11.93
C ARG A 30 1.32 -2.98 10.99
N LYS A 31 1.89 -4.11 11.42
CA LYS A 31 2.73 -4.95 10.55
C LYS A 31 1.94 -5.64 9.45
N ASP A 32 0.71 -6.06 9.72
CA ASP A 32 -0.13 -6.69 8.72
C ASP A 32 -0.62 -5.66 7.68
N ILE A 33 -1.03 -4.47 8.12
CA ILE A 33 -1.35 -3.34 7.22
C ILE A 33 -0.15 -3.02 6.31
N LEU A 34 1.08 -3.01 6.85
CA LEU A 34 2.28 -2.75 6.06
C LEU A 34 2.51 -3.82 4.96
N LYS A 35 2.24 -5.10 5.25
CA LYS A 35 2.35 -6.17 4.24
C LYS A 35 1.33 -5.95 3.13
N ASP A 36 0.12 -5.54 3.46
CA ASP A 36 -0.92 -5.27 2.47
C ASP A 36 -0.55 -4.08 1.57
N ILE A 37 0.00 -3.00 2.15
CA ILE A 37 0.54 -1.87 1.39
C ILE A 37 1.62 -2.33 0.42
N GLN A 38 2.55 -3.19 0.85
CA GLN A 38 3.62 -3.72 0.01
C GLN A 38 3.06 -4.56 -1.15
N LEU A 39 2.12 -5.45 -0.87
CA LEU A 39 1.48 -6.29 -1.89
C LEU A 39 0.75 -5.44 -2.93
N LEU A 40 -0.07 -4.48 -2.49
CA LEU A 40 -0.79 -3.57 -3.38
C LEU A 40 0.15 -2.67 -4.19
N SER A 41 1.22 -2.18 -3.59
CA SER A 41 2.23 -1.37 -4.29
C SER A 41 2.88 -2.15 -5.43
N ASN A 42 3.22 -3.42 -5.20
CA ASN A 42 3.80 -4.29 -6.23
C ASN A 42 2.81 -4.61 -7.36
N VAL A 43 1.52 -4.68 -7.04
CA VAL A 43 0.44 -4.89 -8.01
C VAL A 43 0.26 -3.64 -8.90
N ILE A 44 0.31 -2.45 -8.31
CA ILE A 44 0.19 -1.16 -9.01
C ILE A 44 1.42 -0.84 -9.87
N ASN A 45 2.61 -1.16 -9.36
CA ASN A 45 3.89 -0.84 -10.00
C ASN A 45 4.91 -1.99 -9.83
N PRO A 46 4.78 -3.08 -10.60
CA PRO A 46 5.63 -4.27 -10.46
C PRO A 46 7.10 -4.04 -10.83
N ASP A 47 7.40 -2.98 -11.59
CA ASP A 47 8.76 -2.66 -12.06
C ASP A 47 9.51 -1.68 -11.14
N HIS A 48 8.82 -1.07 -10.17
CA HIS A 48 9.46 -0.30 -9.11
C HIS A 48 9.50 -1.14 -7.83
N GLU A 49 10.69 -1.61 -7.47
CA GLU A 49 11.00 -1.81 -6.06
C GLU A 49 10.86 -0.45 -5.36
N LEU A 50 9.66 -0.14 -4.87
CA LEU A 50 9.44 1.01 -3.98
C LEU A 50 10.22 0.75 -2.71
N SER A 51 11.47 1.22 -2.70
CA SER A 51 12.20 1.51 -1.47
C SER A 51 11.35 2.50 -0.68
N PHE A 52 10.61 2.01 0.31
CA PHE A 52 9.78 2.77 1.26
C PHE A 52 10.49 3.94 1.96
N ARG A 53 11.80 4.13 1.72
CA ARG A 53 12.60 5.25 2.21
C ARG A 53 12.23 6.62 1.64
N SER A 54 11.29 6.73 0.70
CA SER A 54 10.93 8.01 0.06
C SER A 54 9.57 8.57 0.49
N ILE A 55 8.78 7.84 1.28
CA ILE A 55 7.42 8.25 1.69
C ILE A 55 7.32 8.49 3.21
N VAL A 56 8.40 8.24 3.97
CA VAL A 56 8.48 8.53 5.41
C VAL A 56 9.69 9.40 5.71
#